data_AF-X1W1Z9-F1
#
_entry.id   AF-X1W1Z9-F1
#
_cell.length_a   1.000
_cell.length_b   1.000
_cell.length_c   1.000
_cell.angle_alpha   90.00
_cell.angle_beta   90.00
_cell.angle_gamma   90.00
#
_symmetry.space_group_name_H-M   'P 1'
#
loop_
_entity.id
_entity.type
_entity.pdbx_description
1 polymer ?
#
loop_
_entity_poly.entity_id
_entity_poly.type
_entity_poly.pdbx_seq_one_letter_code
_entity_poly.pdbx_strand_id
1 'polypeptide(L)'
;DVVEKVKHRSHNMWVPLIVLVGMTVFSMWWTGGGPEGASFGDAIGNADAALSLFWGVMVAVIVTLGMNLGQRLGGLTRNMDAFTGGLRMMLFACTILVLAWSIKAACDAVGTAPYLVGVLEGMPVVWLPVGIFVV
;
A
#
# COMPACT_ATOMS: atom_id res chain seq x y z
N ASP A 1 17.04 -11.30 -25.87
CA ASP A 1 17.77 -12.45 -25.29
C ASP A 1 18.14 -12.13 -23.85
N VAL A 2 17.42 -12.54 -22.78
CA VAL A 2 17.32 -13.90 -22.20
C VAL A 2 15.98 -14.06 -21.43
N VAL A 3 14.90 -13.38 -21.85
CA VAL A 3 13.65 -13.32 -21.06
C VAL A 3 12.78 -14.59 -21.22
N GLU A 4 13.06 -15.45 -22.19
CA GLU A 4 12.02 -16.32 -22.77
C GLU A 4 11.97 -17.80 -22.33
N LYS A 5 12.62 -18.24 -21.25
CA LYS A 5 12.48 -19.66 -20.83
C LYS A 5 12.29 -19.88 -19.34
N VAL A 6 11.37 -19.15 -18.73
CA VAL A 6 10.77 -19.57 -17.47
C VAL A 6 9.29 -19.83 -17.74
N LYS A 7 8.83 -21.06 -17.49
CA LYS A 7 7.41 -21.42 -17.53
C LYS A 7 6.67 -20.48 -16.55
N HIS A 8 6.00 -19.46 -17.08
CA HIS A 8 5.26 -18.48 -16.30
C HIS A 8 4.17 -19.21 -15.51
N ARG A 9 4.47 -19.56 -14.27
CA ARG A 9 3.47 -20.03 -13.33
C ARG A 9 2.95 -18.79 -12.62
N SER A 10 1.78 -18.32 -13.04
CA SER A 10 1.12 -17.10 -12.50
C SER A 10 1.05 -17.11 -10.97
N HIS A 11 1.06 -18.30 -10.37
CA HIS A 11 1.09 -18.51 -8.93
C HIS A 11 2.29 -17.82 -8.23
N ASN A 12 3.45 -17.70 -8.89
CA ASN A 12 4.65 -17.09 -8.28
C ASN A 12 4.50 -15.60 -7.95
N MET A 13 3.56 -14.91 -8.59
CA MET A 13 3.29 -13.50 -8.33
C MET A 13 2.20 -13.34 -7.26
N TRP A 14 1.16 -14.16 -7.34
CA TRP A 14 0.01 -14.06 -6.44
C TRP A 14 0.30 -14.58 -5.03
N VAL A 15 1.11 -15.64 -4.85
CA VAL A 15 1.40 -16.15 -3.49
C VAL A 15 2.07 -15.10 -2.61
N PRO A 16 3.20 -14.48 -3.00
CA PRO A 16 3.84 -13.49 -2.16
C PRO A 16 2.96 -12.30 -1.85
N LEU A 17 2.13 -11.89 -2.83
CA LEU A 17 1.22 -10.76 -2.69
C LEU A 17 0.10 -11.04 -1.69
N ILE A 18 -0.55 -12.21 -1.79
CA ILE A 18 -1.62 -12.60 -0.85
C ILE A 18 -1.04 -12.80 0.55
N VAL A 19 0.14 -13.40 0.66
CA VAL A 19 0.83 -13.54 1.94
C VAL A 19 1.16 -12.17 2.52
N LEU A 20 1.68 -11.24 1.72
CA LEU A 20 1.95 -9.88 2.18
C LEU A 20 0.69 -9.22 2.72
N VAL A 21 -0.38 -9.15 1.92
CA VAL A 21 -1.63 -8.49 2.32
C VAL A 21 -2.23 -9.18 3.55
N GLY A 22 -2.34 -10.51 3.53
CA GLY A 22 -2.89 -11.28 4.65
C GLY A 22 -2.10 -11.10 5.94
N MET A 23 -0.77 -11.15 5.88
CA MET A 23 0.09 -10.97 7.05
C MET A 23 0.06 -9.52 7.56
N THR A 24 -0.01 -8.52 6.68
CA THR A 24 -0.15 -7.12 7.12
C THR A 24 -1.47 -6.87 7.83
N VAL A 25 -2.60 -7.37 7.30
CA VAL A 25 -3.91 -7.21 7.94
C VAL A 25 -3.97 -7.98 9.26
N PHE A 26 -3.43 -9.20 9.29
CA PHE A 26 -3.32 -9.98 10.54
C PHE A 26 -2.47 -9.26 11.58
N SER A 27 -1.33 -8.69 11.17
CA SER A 27 -0.46 -7.94 12.07
C SER A 27 -1.14 -6.65 12.55
N MET A 28 -1.92 -5.95 11.71
CA MET A 28 -2.67 -4.77 12.16
C MET A 28 -3.69 -5.16 13.22
N TRP A 29 -4.43 -6.25 13.01
CA TRP A 29 -5.37 -6.74 14.01
C TRP A 29 -4.67 -7.14 15.32
N TRP A 30 -3.49 -7.75 15.24
CA TRP A 30 -2.71 -8.12 16.43
C TRP A 30 -2.17 -6.90 17.18
N THR A 31 -1.63 -5.93 16.45
CA THR A 31 -0.91 -4.77 17.04
C THR A 31 -1.88 -3.71 17.55
N GLY A 32 -3.10 -3.63 17.01
CA GLY A 32 -4.10 -2.63 17.38
C GLY A 32 -5.13 -3.07 18.43
N GLY A 33 -4.89 -4.16 19.16
CA GLY A 33 -5.75 -4.57 20.29
C GLY A 33 -6.82 -5.61 19.95
N GLY A 34 -6.68 -6.34 18.85
CA GLY A 34 -7.51 -7.51 18.53
C GLY A 34 -7.58 -8.57 19.65
N PRO A 35 -6.47 -8.91 20.35
CA PRO A 35 -6.49 -9.82 21.49
C PRO A 35 -7.24 -9.29 22.71
N GLU A 36 -7.43 -7.97 22.82
CA GLU A 36 -8.10 -7.29 23.93
C GLU A 36 -9.61 -7.11 23.70
N GLY A 37 -10.13 -7.60 22.57
CA GLY A 37 -11.57 -7.61 22.26
C GLY A 37 -12.09 -6.39 21.52
N ALA A 38 -11.21 -5.56 20.94
CA ALA A 38 -11.61 -4.45 20.08
C ALA A 38 -12.34 -4.96 18.82
N SER A 39 -13.33 -4.19 18.34
CA SER A 39 -13.99 -4.48 17.06
C SER A 39 -12.97 -4.46 15.92
N PHE A 40 -13.22 -5.19 14.83
CA PHE A 40 -12.25 -5.27 13.71
C PHE A 40 -11.89 -3.89 13.14
N GLY A 41 -12.84 -2.95 13.15
CA GLY A 41 -12.60 -1.56 12.73
C GLY A 41 -11.74 -0.77 13.71
N ASP A 42 -12.00 -0.90 15.01
CA ASP A 42 -11.25 -0.20 16.06
C ASP A 42 -9.82 -0.75 16.19
N ALA A 43 -9.65 -2.06 15.99
CA ALA A 43 -8.34 -2.71 15.99
C ALA A 43 -7.48 -2.20 14.84
N ILE A 44 -8.02 -2.03 13.63
CA ILE A 44 -7.26 -1.47 12.50
C ILE A 44 -7.00 0.02 12.70
N GLY A 45 -7.94 0.75 13.31
CA GLY A 45 -7.79 2.19 13.59
C GLY A 45 -6.70 2.52 14.61
N ASN A 46 -6.51 1.67 15.62
CA ASN A 46 -5.47 1.84 16.64
C ASN A 46 -4.17 1.09 16.33
N ALA A 47 -4.11 0.36 15.21
CA ALA A 47 -2.93 -0.43 14.86
C ALA A 47 -1.73 0.44 14.51
N ASP A 48 -0.54 0.00 14.93
CA ASP A 48 0.72 0.49 14.36
C ASP A 48 0.88 -0.06 12.94
N ALA A 49 0.49 0.77 11.96
CA ALA A 49 0.56 0.44 10.55
C ALA A 49 2.01 0.25 10.07
N ALA A 50 2.98 0.96 10.63
CA ALA A 50 4.37 0.86 10.24
C ALA A 50 4.97 -0.49 10.66
N LEU A 51 4.73 -0.88 11.92
CA LEU A 51 5.18 -2.16 12.45
C LEU A 51 4.50 -3.34 11.74
N SER A 52 3.20 -3.20 11.45
CA SER A 52 2.42 -4.23 10.76
C SER A 52 2.88 -4.46 9.32
N LEU A 53 3.18 -3.37 8.61
CA LEU A 53 3.72 -3.45 7.26
C LEU A 53 5.11 -4.08 7.25
N PHE A 54 5.96 -3.73 8.21
CA PHE A 54 7.31 -4.30 8.33
C PHE A 54 7.29 -5.83 8.48
N TRP A 55 6.45 -6.35 9.39
CA TRP A 55 6.29 -7.80 9.55
C TRP A 55 5.73 -8.47 8.31
N GLY A 56 4.72 -7.86 7.67
CA GLY A 56 4.14 -8.40 6.43
C GLY A 56 5.15 -8.49 5.28
N VAL A 57 5.98 -7.46 5.09
CA VAL A 57 7.05 -7.46 4.08
C VAL A 57 8.11 -8.51 4.40
N MET A 58 8.56 -8.61 5.65
CA MET A 58 9.53 -9.64 6.06
C MET A 58 9.05 -11.05 5.72
N VAL A 59 7.81 -11.39 6.09
CA VAL A 59 7.23 -12.71 5.81
C VAL A 59 7.07 -12.94 4.31
N ALA A 60 6.60 -11.94 3.55
CA ALA A 60 6.46 -12.04 2.10
C ALA A 60 7.80 -12.28 1.39
N VAL A 61 8.88 -11.61 1.84
CA VAL A 61 10.24 -11.82 1.31
C VAL A 61 10.73 -13.23 1.60
N ILE A 62 10.54 -13.72 2.83
CA ILE A 62 10.91 -15.10 3.20
C ILE A 62 10.18 -16.12 2.34
N VAL A 63 8.86 -15.96 2.16
CA VAL A 63 8.06 -16.86 1.31
C VAL A 63 8.52 -16.80 -0.15
N THR A 64 8.79 -15.60 -0.67
CA THR A 64 9.29 -15.40 -2.04
C THR A 64 10.62 -16.11 -2.24
N LEU A 65 11.56 -15.95 -1.30
CA LEU A 65 12.86 -16.64 -1.34
C LEU A 65 12.68 -18.16 -1.26
N GLY A 66 11.84 -18.66 -0.33
CA GLY A 66 11.54 -20.08 -0.20
C GLY A 66 10.97 -20.70 -1.49
N MET A 67 10.02 -20.00 -2.14
CA MET A 67 9.48 -20.42 -3.44
C MET A 67 10.55 -20.41 -4.53
N ASN A 68 11.43 -19.41 -4.54
CA ASN A 68 12.49 -19.30 -5.53
C ASN A 68 13.52 -20.43 -5.43
N LEU A 69 13.90 -20.80 -4.20
CA LEU A 69 14.75 -21.96 -3.91
C LEU A 69 14.07 -23.27 -4.32
N GLY A 70 12.80 -23.46 -3.93
CA GLY A 70 12.04 -24.69 -4.21
C GLY A 70 11.81 -24.94 -5.70
N GLN A 71 11.72 -23.87 -6.50
CA GLN A 71 11.54 -23.99 -7.95
C GLN A 71 12.85 -23.88 -8.75
N ARG A 72 13.99 -23.59 -8.10
CA ARG A 72 15.31 -23.40 -8.75
C ARG A 72 15.27 -22.38 -9.90
N LEU A 73 14.47 -21.31 -9.76
CA LEU A 73 14.19 -20.35 -10.84
C LEU A 73 15.30 -19.29 -11.05
N GLY A 74 16.27 -19.19 -10.15
CA GLY A 74 17.41 -18.30 -10.27
C GLY A 74 18.32 -18.30 -9.05
N GLY A 75 19.57 -17.86 -9.25
CA GLY A 75 20.52 -17.62 -8.15
C GLY A 75 20.22 -16.33 -7.38
N LEU A 76 20.92 -16.12 -6.25
CA LEU A 76 20.75 -14.96 -5.37
C LEU A 76 20.89 -13.62 -6.12
N THR A 77 21.82 -13.54 -7.08
CA THR A 77 22.05 -12.36 -7.91
C THR A 77 20.78 -11.93 -8.66
N ARG A 78 20.06 -12.86 -9.27
CA ARG A 78 18.83 -12.56 -10.02
C ARG A 78 17.72 -12.05 -9.11
N ASN A 79 17.66 -12.55 -7.87
CA ASN A 79 16.69 -12.08 -6.88
C ASN A 79 17.03 -10.66 -6.41
N MET A 80 18.31 -10.32 -6.28
CA MET A 80 18.72 -8.94 -5.96
C MET A 80 18.50 -7.98 -7.13
N ASP A 81 18.74 -8.40 -8.37
CA ASP A 81 18.41 -7.60 -9.56
C ASP A 81 16.91 -7.33 -9.66
N ALA A 82 16.07 -8.33 -9.38
CA ALA A 82 14.62 -8.17 -9.34
C ALA A 82 14.16 -7.26 -8.19
N PHE A 83 14.74 -7.42 -7.00
CA PHE A 83 14.44 -6.59 -5.83
C PHE A 83 14.80 -5.12 -6.06
N THR A 84 16.02 -4.86 -6.55
CA THR A 84 16.50 -3.50 -6.86
C THR A 84 15.73 -2.87 -8.03
N GLY A 85 15.37 -3.66 -9.06
CA GLY A 85 14.50 -3.23 -10.14
C GLY A 85 13.11 -2.81 -9.64
N GLY A 86 12.52 -3.59 -8.73
CA GLY A 86 11.25 -3.26 -8.07
C GLY A 86 11.35 -1.98 -7.24
N LEU A 87 12.40 -1.86 -6.41
CA LEU A 87 12.66 -0.68 -5.58
C LEU A 87 12.75 0.58 -6.43
N ARG A 88 13.48 0.53 -7.57
CA ARG A 88 13.63 1.67 -8.48
C ARG A 88 12.28 2.13 -9.06
N MET A 89 11.39 1.21 -9.40
CA MET A 89 10.05 1.56 -9.87
C MET A 89 9.20 2.20 -8.77
N MET A 90 9.29 1.70 -7.53
CA MET A 90 8.54 2.28 -6.41
C MET A 90 9.04 3.67 -6.01
N LEU A 91 10.35 3.94 -6.09
CA LEU A 91 10.89 5.26 -5.77
C LEU A 91 10.26 6.37 -6.61
N PHE A 92 10.06 6.13 -7.91
CA PHE A 92 9.39 7.08 -8.79
C PHE A 92 7.94 7.37 -8.35
N ALA A 93 7.20 6.34 -7.97
CA ALA A 93 5.84 6.49 -7.45
C ALA A 93 5.82 7.26 -6.10
N CYS A 94 6.77 6.96 -5.20
CA CYS A 94 6.91 7.68 -3.94
C CYS A 94 7.20 9.17 -4.14
N THR A 95 8.00 9.55 -5.15
CA THR A 95 8.22 10.95 -5.50
C THR A 95 6.91 11.66 -5.82
N ILE A 96 6.07 11.05 -6.66
CA ILE A 96 4.75 11.61 -7.01
C ILE A 96 3.86 11.71 -5.76
N LEU A 97 3.86 10.69 -4.90
CA LEU A 97 3.07 10.67 -3.66
C LEU A 97 3.48 11.80 -2.70
N VAL A 98 4.77 12.06 -2.53
CA VAL A 98 5.29 13.14 -1.68
C VAL A 98 4.93 14.52 -2.24
N LEU A 99 4.99 14.69 -3.57
CA LEU A 99 4.52 15.91 -4.23
C LEU A 99 3.01 16.11 -4.02
N ALA A 100 2.22 15.04 -4.13
CA ALA A 100 0.78 15.09 -3.88
C ALA A 100 0.46 15.50 -2.43
N TRP A 101 1.20 14.96 -1.46
CA TRP A 101 1.06 15.36 -0.05
C TRP A 101 1.47 16.81 0.18
N SER A 102 2.47 17.30 -0.54
CA SER A 102 2.90 18.69 -0.47
C SER A 102 1.84 19.65 -1.01
N ILE A 103 1.21 19.33 -2.15
CA ILE A 103 0.09 20.10 -2.69
C ILE A 103 -1.10 20.06 -1.73
N LYS A 104 -1.45 18.87 -1.20
CA LYS A 104 -2.50 18.71 -0.21
C LYS A 104 -2.25 19.62 1.01
N ALA A 105 -1.04 19.59 1.58
CA ALA A 105 -0.68 20.41 2.72
C ALA A 105 -0.74 21.92 2.40
N ALA A 106 -0.38 22.33 1.18
CA ALA A 106 -0.52 23.72 0.74
C ALA A 106 -1.99 24.15 0.63
N CYS A 107 -2.86 23.30 0.07
CA CYS A 107 -4.31 23.55 0.03
C CYS A 107 -4.92 23.60 1.43
N ASP A 108 -4.50 22.70 2.33
CA ASP A 108 -4.94 22.67 3.73
C ASP A 108 -4.51 23.96 4.46
N ALA A 109 -3.31 24.48 4.18
CA ALA A 109 -2.79 25.71 4.79
C ALA A 109 -3.54 26.98 4.34
N VAL A 110 -3.99 27.03 3.10
CA VAL A 110 -4.79 28.16 2.57
C VAL A 110 -6.27 28.04 2.97
N GLY A 111 -6.71 26.87 3.47
CA GLY A 111 -8.08 26.65 3.88
C GLY A 111 -9.04 26.52 2.69
N THR A 112 -8.61 25.87 1.61
CA THR A 112 -9.47 25.70 0.42
C THR A 112 -10.74 24.89 0.73
N ALA A 113 -10.62 23.88 1.61
CA ALA A 113 -11.75 23.07 2.05
C ALA A 113 -12.84 23.88 2.80
N PRO A 114 -12.53 24.63 3.88
CA PRO A 114 -13.54 25.45 4.56
C PRO A 114 -14.10 26.58 3.68
N TYR A 115 -13.29 27.13 2.76
CA TYR A 115 -13.79 28.12 1.78
C TYR A 115 -14.89 27.54 0.88
N LEU A 116 -14.64 26.36 0.29
CA LEU A 116 -15.63 25.69 -0.58
C LEU A 116 -16.89 25.29 0.18
N VAL A 117 -16.75 24.81 1.42
CA VAL A 117 -17.91 24.49 2.27
C VAL A 117 -18.74 25.74 2.54
N GLY A 118 -18.11 26.86 2.89
CA GLY A 118 -18.79 28.14 3.16
C GLY A 118 -19.51 28.71 1.94
N VAL A 119 -18.92 28.63 0.74
CA VAL A 119 -19.56 29.11 -0.50
C VAL A 119 -20.75 28.24 -0.91
N LEU A 120 -20.73 26.95 -0.55
CA LEU A 120 -21.78 25.99 -0.90
C LEU A 120 -22.79 25.78 0.25
N GLU A 121 -22.72 26.58 1.33
CA GLU A 121 -23.71 26.57 2.42
C GLU A 121 -25.10 26.92 1.86
N GLY A 122 -25.97 25.89 1.75
CA GLY A 122 -27.34 26.04 1.24
C GLY A 122 -27.72 25.07 0.12
N MET A 123 -26.75 24.37 -0.48
CA MET A 123 -27.04 23.30 -1.44
C MET A 123 -27.36 21.97 -0.72
N PRO A 124 -28.32 21.16 -1.22
CA PRO A 124 -28.53 19.81 -0.73
C PRO A 124 -27.27 18.96 -0.94
N VAL A 125 -26.94 18.10 0.02
CA VAL A 125 -25.72 17.25 0.01
C VAL A 125 -25.52 16.47 -1.30
N VAL A 126 -26.60 16.11 -1.97
CA VAL A 126 -26.60 15.40 -3.26
C VAL A 126 -25.95 16.22 -4.39
N TRP A 127 -26.02 17.56 -4.33
CA TRP A 127 -25.49 18.46 -5.35
C TRP A 127 -24.07 18.98 -5.04
N LEU A 128 -23.53 18.71 -3.84
CA LEU A 128 -22.18 19.13 -3.45
C LEU A 128 -21.07 18.68 -4.41
N PRO A 129 -21.06 17.43 -4.93
CA PRO A 129 -20.02 17.01 -5.86
C PRO A 129 -20.05 17.84 -7.15
N VAL A 130 -21.23 18.19 -7.65
CA VAL A 130 -21.39 19.02 -8.86
C VAL A 130 -20.93 20.45 -8.57
N GLY A 131 -21.30 21.00 -7.41
CA GLY A 131 -20.86 22.34 -7.00
C GLY A 131 -19.33 22.47 -6.89
N ILE A 132 -18.67 21.47 -6.31
CA ILE A 132 -17.20 21.43 -6.17
C ILE A 132 -16.47 21.34 -7.53
N PHE A 133 -17.09 20.74 -8.55
CA PHE A 133 -16.49 20.65 -9.89
C PHE A 133 -16.73 21.89 -10.76
N VAL A 134 -17.76 22.68 -10.47
CA VAL A 134 -18.13 23.88 -11.24
C VAL A 134 -17.40 25.13 -10.75
N VAL A 135 -17.19 25.22 -9.44
CA VAL A 135 -16.40 26.28 -8.78
C VAL A 135 -14.92 26.00 -8.97
#